data_AF-A0A7X7LDC9-F1
#
_entry.id   AF-A0A7X7LDC9-F1
#
_cell.length_a   1.000
_cell.length_b   1.000
_cell.length_c   1.000
_cell.angle_alpha   90.00
_cell.angle_beta   90.00
_cell.angle_gamma   90.00
#
_symmetry.space_group_name_H-M   'P 1'
#
loop_
_entity.id
_entity.type
_entity.pdbx_description
1 polymer ?
#
loop_
_entity_poly.entity_id
_entity_poly.type
_entity_poly.pdbx_seq_one_letter_code
_entity_poly.pdbx_strand_id
1 'polypeptide(L)'
;MNARIGIRGWFYALFGIMVVMTIMAISGFHKMGRIVDAGAQAQGIAAPASAAFQAAATDDVRAVLTRASRQARASMREQSIIAAFVGFVGILIFSALNYRLKRTIIDPLAVLCTFIDRYTAGDRYTRLPSQAEPGLNTLAQAVNRLVDRVERFIEQTNARAQLHRQLASSLIEQFEQPAAILDTGMRVRLSNEAARAIFAEKDGQEALRQFEEAITKSEPFVWRAVTYQCDKKELSSAAGKWCGWLVIFTPGDQPGADAQGQATQ
;
A
#
# COMPACT_ATOMS: atom_id res chain seq x y z
N MET A 1 -36.57 -29.23 -9.72
CA MET A 1 -35.15 -28.84 -9.52
C MET A 1 -34.85 -27.66 -10.43
N ASN A 2 -34.86 -26.44 -9.90
CA ASN A 2 -34.53 -25.23 -10.68
C ASN A 2 -33.03 -24.98 -10.61
N ALA A 3 -32.29 -25.34 -11.67
CA ALA A 3 -30.88 -25.04 -11.79
C ALA A 3 -30.71 -23.51 -11.90
N ARG A 4 -30.29 -22.86 -10.80
CA ARG A 4 -29.83 -21.47 -10.81
C ARG A 4 -28.55 -21.41 -11.63
N ILE A 5 -28.68 -21.06 -12.91
CA ILE A 5 -27.53 -20.68 -13.74
C ILE A 5 -26.96 -19.41 -13.11
N GLY A 6 -25.82 -19.55 -12.42
CA GLY A 6 -25.12 -18.43 -11.80
C GLY A 6 -24.73 -17.38 -12.84
N ILE A 7 -24.57 -16.13 -12.41
CA ILE A 7 -24.24 -14.96 -13.25
C ILE A 7 -23.07 -15.23 -14.21
N ARG A 8 -22.11 -16.08 -13.82
CA ARG A 8 -21.01 -16.55 -14.67
C ARG A 8 -21.48 -17.33 -15.91
N GLY A 9 -22.47 -18.21 -15.77
CA GLY A 9 -23.03 -19.00 -16.88
C GLY A 9 -23.74 -18.11 -17.91
N TRP A 10 -24.43 -17.07 -17.46
CA TRP A 10 -25.03 -16.07 -18.35
C TRP A 10 -23.99 -15.25 -19.12
N PHE A 11 -22.86 -14.93 -18.48
CA PHE A 11 -21.75 -14.25 -19.14
C PHE A 11 -21.12 -15.07 -20.27
N TYR A 12 -20.87 -16.37 -20.04
CA TYR A 12 -20.33 -17.24 -21.09
C TYR A 12 -21.31 -17.45 -22.25
N ALA A 13 -22.61 -17.54 -21.95
CA ALA A 13 -23.64 -17.64 -22.99
C ALA A 13 -23.69 -16.37 -23.86
N LEU A 14 -23.69 -15.19 -23.25
CA LEU A 14 -23.67 -13.92 -23.99
C LEU A 14 -22.37 -13.70 -24.75
N PHE A 15 -21.22 -14.03 -24.15
CA PHE A 15 -19.92 -13.95 -24.83
C PHE A 15 -19.85 -14.90 -26.02
N GLY A 16 -20.35 -16.13 -25.88
CA GLY A 16 -20.45 -17.10 -26.97
C GLY A 16 -21.31 -16.57 -28.12
N ILE A 17 -22.48 -15.99 -27.83
CA ILE A 17 -23.34 -15.38 -28.85
C ILE A 17 -22.63 -14.19 -29.54
N MET A 18 -21.94 -13.34 -28.78
CA MET A 18 -21.22 -12.20 -29.33
C MET A 18 -20.07 -12.64 -30.25
N VAL A 19 -19.30 -13.66 -29.86
CA VAL A 19 -18.23 -14.22 -30.69
C VAL A 19 -18.79 -14.82 -31.98
N VAL A 20 -19.86 -15.60 -31.90
CA VAL A 20 -20.52 -16.19 -33.09
C VAL A 20 -21.04 -15.09 -34.02
N MET A 21 -21.66 -14.03 -33.49
CA MET A 21 -22.12 -12.91 -34.30
C MET A 21 -20.97 -12.13 -34.95
N THR A 22 -19.84 -11.97 -34.24
CA THR A 22 -18.66 -11.30 -34.77
C THR A 22 -18.03 -12.12 -35.90
N ILE A 23 -17.94 -13.45 -35.74
CA ILE A 23 -17.46 -14.36 -36.79
C ILE A 23 -18.38 -14.34 -38.01
N MET A 24 -19.70 -14.31 -37.81
CA MET A 24 -20.68 -14.17 -38.91
C MET A 24 -20.54 -12.81 -39.63
N ALA A 25 -20.34 -11.73 -38.88
CA ALA A 25 -20.13 -10.40 -39.46
C ALA A 25 -18.84 -10.33 -40.30
N ILE A 26 -17.73 -10.89 -39.79
CA ILE A 26 -16.45 -10.96 -40.50
C ILE A 26 -16.57 -11.83 -41.77
N SER A 27 -17.25 -12.98 -41.68
CA SER A 27 -17.49 -13.84 -42.86
C SER A 27 -18.39 -13.15 -43.90
N GLY A 28 -19.40 -12.40 -43.46
CA GLY A 28 -20.22 -11.55 -44.32
C GLY A 28 -19.37 -10.49 -45.03
N PHE A 29 -18.48 -9.83 -44.29
CA PHE A 29 -17.58 -8.81 -44.83
C PHE A 29 -16.57 -9.38 -45.84
N HIS A 30 -16.02 -10.57 -45.59
CA HIS A 30 -15.14 -11.26 -46.55
C HIS A 30 -15.88 -11.69 -47.83
N LYS A 31 -17.15 -12.06 -47.73
CA LYS A 31 -17.98 -12.36 -48.90
C LYS A 31 -18.31 -11.09 -49.68
N MET A 32 -18.58 -9.98 -48.99
CA MET A 32 -18.79 -8.67 -49.59
C MET A 32 -17.52 -8.16 -50.29
N GLY A 33 -16.34 -8.30 -49.66
CA GLY A 33 -15.04 -7.96 -50.24
C GLY A 33 -14.78 -8.69 -51.55
N ARG A 34 -15.02 -10.01 -51.60
CA ARG A 34 -14.90 -10.77 -52.85
C ARG A 34 -15.86 -10.32 -53.94
N ILE A 35 -17.06 -9.84 -53.59
CA ILE A 35 -18.04 -9.31 -54.56
C ILE A 35 -17.60 -7.92 -55.05
N VAL A 36 -17.04 -7.09 -54.16
CA VAL A 36 -16.50 -5.76 -54.51
C VAL A 36 -15.24 -5.89 -55.35
N ASP A 37 -14.32 -6.80 -55.00
CA ASP A 37 -13.11 -7.07 -55.77
C ASP A 37 -13.45 -7.67 -57.14
N ALA A 38 -14.41 -8.59 -57.21
CA ALA A 38 -14.94 -9.09 -58.49
C ALA A 38 -15.61 -7.98 -59.31
N GLY A 39 -16.31 -7.05 -58.66
CA GLY A 39 -16.89 -5.87 -59.31
C GLY A 39 -15.84 -4.85 -59.78
N ALA A 40 -14.77 -4.65 -59.02
CA ALA A 40 -13.67 -3.75 -59.35
C ALA A 40 -12.80 -4.32 -60.49
N GLN A 41 -12.55 -5.63 -60.52
CA GLN A 41 -11.90 -6.31 -61.64
C GLN A 41 -12.75 -6.25 -62.92
N ALA A 42 -14.07 -6.38 -62.80
CA ALA A 42 -14.98 -6.17 -63.92
C ALA A 42 -14.96 -4.70 -64.41
N GLN A 43 -14.86 -3.72 -63.52
CA GLN A 43 -14.80 -2.29 -63.88
C GLN A 43 -13.46 -1.86 -64.48
N GLY A 44 -12.33 -2.44 -64.03
CA GLY A 44 -11.00 -2.15 -64.58
C GLY A 44 -10.81 -2.63 -66.02
N ILE A 45 -11.50 -3.70 -66.42
CA ILE A 45 -11.54 -4.19 -67.81
C ILE A 45 -12.67 -3.51 -68.61
N ALA A 46 -13.74 -3.04 -67.94
CA ALA A 46 -14.92 -2.46 -68.60
C ALA A 46 -14.92 -0.94 -68.79
N ALA A 47 -13.94 -0.18 -68.31
CA ALA A 47 -13.97 1.29 -68.44
C ALA A 47 -14.05 1.79 -69.91
N PRO A 48 -13.25 1.29 -70.87
CA PRO A 48 -13.41 1.68 -72.28
C PRO A 48 -14.50 0.87 -73.02
N ALA A 49 -14.79 -0.37 -72.59
CA ALA A 49 -15.80 -1.23 -73.23
C ALA A 49 -17.25 -0.85 -72.84
N SER A 50 -17.47 -0.27 -71.66
CA SER A 50 -18.80 0.10 -71.17
C SER A 50 -19.41 1.29 -71.90
N ALA A 51 -18.61 2.25 -72.38
CA ALA A 51 -19.10 3.38 -73.16
C ALA A 51 -19.60 2.93 -74.56
N ALA A 52 -18.83 2.07 -75.25
CA ALA A 52 -19.22 1.51 -76.54
C ALA A 52 -20.39 0.52 -76.43
N PHE A 53 -20.41 -0.31 -75.38
CA PHE A 53 -21.52 -1.22 -75.11
C PHE A 53 -22.79 -0.47 -74.66
N GLN A 54 -22.68 0.64 -73.91
CA GLN A 54 -23.83 1.48 -73.58
C GLN A 54 -24.39 2.21 -74.81
N ALA A 55 -23.55 2.57 -75.79
CA ALA A 55 -23.98 3.14 -77.07
C ALA A 55 -24.65 2.10 -77.99
N ALA A 56 -24.22 0.84 -77.94
CA ALA A 56 -24.78 -0.26 -78.74
C ALA A 56 -25.87 -1.09 -78.02
N ALA A 57 -26.10 -0.85 -76.73
CA ALA A 57 -27.13 -1.54 -75.95
C ALA A 57 -28.51 -1.12 -76.44
N THR A 58 -29.25 -2.09 -76.96
CA THR A 58 -30.69 -1.98 -77.23
C THR A 58 -31.43 -1.58 -75.95
N ASP A 59 -32.55 -0.88 -76.09
CA ASP A 59 -33.29 -0.30 -74.96
C ASP A 59 -33.67 -1.35 -73.89
N ASP A 60 -33.86 -2.61 -74.29
CA ASP A 60 -34.12 -3.73 -73.37
C ASP A 60 -32.97 -3.99 -72.39
N VAL A 61 -31.71 -3.92 -72.83
CA VAL A 61 -30.54 -4.16 -71.96
C VAL A 61 -30.40 -3.02 -70.94
N ARG A 62 -30.67 -1.78 -71.36
CA ARG A 62 -30.70 -0.63 -70.44
C ARG A 62 -31.83 -0.77 -69.41
N ALA A 63 -32.98 -1.29 -69.81
CA ALA A 63 -34.09 -1.56 -68.89
C ALA A 63 -33.75 -2.65 -67.85
N VAL A 64 -33.03 -3.70 -68.23
CA VAL A 64 -32.60 -4.77 -67.30
C VAL A 64 -31.55 -4.26 -66.31
N LEU A 65 -30.53 -3.51 -66.75
CA LEU A 65 -29.50 -2.95 -65.87
C LEU A 65 -30.05 -1.93 -64.87
N THR A 66 -31.01 -1.11 -65.28
CA THR A 66 -31.68 -0.15 -64.39
C THR A 66 -32.57 -0.84 -63.35
N ARG A 67 -33.21 -1.97 -63.69
CA ARG A 67 -33.95 -2.80 -62.73
C ARG A 67 -33.01 -3.49 -61.73
N ALA A 68 -31.91 -4.09 -62.21
CA ALA A 68 -30.94 -4.76 -61.35
C ALA A 68 -30.26 -3.81 -60.36
N SER A 69 -29.87 -2.61 -60.80
CA SER A 69 -29.28 -1.58 -59.93
C SER A 69 -30.27 -1.01 -58.91
N ARG A 70 -31.55 -0.86 -59.26
CA ARG A 70 -32.60 -0.50 -58.27
C ARG A 70 -32.80 -1.59 -57.23
N GLN A 71 -32.79 -2.87 -57.64
CA GLN A 71 -32.95 -4.00 -56.74
C GLN A 71 -31.74 -4.16 -55.79
N ALA A 72 -30.52 -3.96 -56.28
CA ALA A 72 -29.31 -3.97 -55.45
C ALA A 72 -29.29 -2.82 -54.43
N ARG A 73 -29.76 -1.63 -54.80
CA ARG A 73 -29.87 -0.49 -53.85
C ARG A 73 -30.94 -0.70 -52.79
N ALA A 74 -32.03 -1.39 -53.13
CA ALA A 74 -33.09 -1.72 -52.16
C ALA A 74 -32.58 -2.71 -51.10
N SER A 75 -31.87 -3.77 -51.50
CA SER A 75 -31.32 -4.75 -50.55
C SER A 75 -30.17 -4.17 -49.70
N MET A 76 -29.34 -3.28 -50.26
CA MET A 76 -28.30 -2.59 -49.49
C MET A 76 -28.87 -1.67 -48.42
N ARG A 77 -29.99 -0.98 -48.68
CA ARG A 77 -30.64 -0.11 -47.68
C ARG A 77 -31.15 -0.93 -46.49
N GLU A 78 -31.82 -2.04 -46.76
CA GLU A 78 -32.35 -2.91 -45.72
C GLU A 78 -31.24 -3.49 -44.83
N GLN A 79 -30.14 -3.96 -45.43
CA GLN A 79 -29.01 -4.50 -44.67
C GLN A 79 -28.25 -3.42 -43.88
N SER A 80 -28.15 -2.19 -44.41
CA SER A 80 -27.47 -1.09 -43.72
C SER A 80 -28.17 -0.67 -42.43
N ILE A 81 -29.52 -0.71 -42.40
CA ILE A 81 -30.31 -0.36 -41.21
C ILE A 81 -30.10 -1.42 -40.12
N ILE A 82 -30.12 -2.70 -40.48
CA ILE A 82 -29.88 -3.81 -39.55
C ILE A 82 -28.46 -3.72 -38.97
N ALA A 83 -27.45 -3.50 -39.82
CA ALA A 83 -26.07 -3.37 -39.37
C ALA A 83 -25.88 -2.17 -38.42
N ALA A 84 -26.49 -1.02 -38.73
CA ALA A 84 -26.46 0.16 -37.87
C ALA A 84 -27.14 -0.10 -36.52
N PHE A 85 -28.28 -0.79 -36.51
CA PHE A 85 -28.99 -1.14 -35.29
C PHE A 85 -28.18 -2.09 -34.41
N VAL A 86 -27.59 -3.14 -34.99
CA VAL A 86 -26.72 -4.08 -34.27
C VAL A 86 -25.50 -3.35 -33.69
N GLY A 87 -24.87 -2.46 -34.46
CA GLY A 87 -23.77 -1.64 -33.97
C GLY A 87 -24.17 -0.76 -32.80
N PHE A 88 -25.33 -0.10 -32.88
CA PHE A 88 -25.86 0.74 -31.82
C PHE A 88 -26.16 -0.04 -30.54
N VAL A 89 -26.83 -1.20 -30.66
CA VAL A 89 -27.08 -2.10 -29.53
C VAL A 89 -25.76 -2.58 -28.91
N GLY A 90 -24.76 -2.91 -29.74
CA GLY A 90 -23.43 -3.28 -29.27
C GLY A 90 -22.76 -2.19 -28.44
N ILE A 91 -22.81 -0.93 -28.90
CA ILE A 91 -22.27 0.22 -28.16
C ILE A 91 -23.01 0.41 -26.83
N LEU A 92 -24.33 0.28 -26.81
CA LEU A 92 -25.12 0.42 -25.58
C LEU A 92 -24.78 -0.66 -24.56
N ILE A 93 -24.65 -1.93 -24.99
CA ILE A 93 -24.25 -3.03 -24.11
C ILE A 93 -22.85 -2.80 -23.57
N PHE A 94 -21.90 -2.40 -24.43
CA PHE A 94 -20.53 -2.13 -24.04
C PHE A 94 -20.44 -0.97 -23.03
N SER A 95 -21.19 0.11 -23.28
CA SER A 95 -21.27 1.26 -22.38
C SER A 95 -21.86 0.87 -21.02
N ALA A 96 -22.95 0.10 -21.00
CA ALA A 96 -23.58 -0.38 -19.78
C ALA A 96 -22.64 -1.32 -18.98
N LEU A 97 -21.89 -2.18 -19.67
CA LEU A 97 -20.92 -3.07 -19.05
C LEU A 97 -19.77 -2.28 -18.42
N ASN A 98 -19.21 -1.29 -19.15
CA ASN A 98 -18.15 -0.44 -18.65
C ASN A 98 -18.60 0.37 -17.42
N TYR A 99 -19.80 0.94 -17.47
CA TYR A 99 -20.39 1.66 -16.33
C TYR A 99 -20.55 0.77 -15.10
N ARG A 100 -21.04 -0.47 -15.27
CA ARG A 100 -21.14 -1.43 -14.16
C ARG A 100 -19.77 -1.84 -13.63
N LEU A 101 -18.79 -2.07 -14.48
CA LEU A 101 -17.44 -2.47 -14.06
C LEU A 101 -16.78 -1.37 -13.22
N LYS A 102 -16.88 -0.13 -13.67
CA LYS A 102 -16.36 1.03 -12.94
C LYS A 102 -16.98 1.14 -11.56
N ARG A 103 -18.31 1.14 -11.49
CA ARG A 103 -19.04 1.32 -10.23
C ARG A 103 -18.87 0.16 -9.24
N THR A 104 -18.74 -1.06 -9.76
CA THR A 104 -18.70 -2.26 -8.90
C THR A 104 -17.29 -2.61 -8.45
N ILE A 105 -16.26 -2.30 -9.24
CA ILE A 105 -14.88 -2.73 -8.96
C ILE A 105 -13.94 -1.55 -8.77
N ILE A 106 -13.92 -0.61 -9.72
CA ILE A 106 -12.93 0.48 -9.71
C ILE A 106 -13.17 1.44 -8.54
N ASP A 107 -14.41 1.88 -8.33
CA ASP A 107 -14.71 2.85 -7.28
C ASP A 107 -14.43 2.28 -5.87
N PRO A 108 -14.84 1.05 -5.50
CA PRO A 108 -14.48 0.46 -4.22
C PRO A 108 -12.98 0.26 -4.01
N LEU A 109 -12.23 -0.08 -5.07
CA LEU A 109 -10.78 -0.22 -4.99
C LEU A 109 -10.10 1.15 -4.75
N ALA A 110 -10.60 2.21 -5.38
CA ALA A 110 -10.10 3.56 -5.12
C ALA A 110 -10.29 3.96 -3.63
N VAL A 111 -11.46 3.66 -3.06
CA VAL A 111 -11.72 3.88 -1.62
C VAL A 111 -10.76 3.10 -0.75
N LEU A 112 -10.44 1.85 -1.12
CA LEU A 112 -9.47 1.03 -0.40
C LEU A 112 -8.06 1.62 -0.45
N CYS A 113 -7.60 2.11 -1.60
CA CYS A 113 -6.31 2.78 -1.72
C CYS A 113 -6.25 4.04 -0.84
N THR A 114 -7.26 4.91 -0.93
CA THR A 114 -7.32 6.12 -0.09
C THR A 114 -7.38 5.80 1.40
N PHE A 115 -8.03 4.70 1.78
CA PHE A 115 -8.03 4.22 3.15
C PHE A 115 -6.62 3.85 3.64
N ILE A 116 -5.85 3.11 2.83
CA ILE A 116 -4.47 2.74 3.15
C ILE A 116 -3.59 3.99 3.26
N ASP A 117 -3.75 4.95 2.35
CA ASP A 117 -2.99 6.21 2.38
C ASP A 117 -3.31 7.03 3.65
N ARG A 118 -4.58 7.13 4.05
CA ARG A 118 -4.99 7.80 5.29
C ARG A 118 -4.47 7.08 6.53
N TYR A 119 -4.52 5.75 6.54
CA TYR A 119 -4.02 4.95 7.66
C TYR A 119 -2.50 5.12 7.82
N THR A 120 -1.75 5.13 6.72
CA THR A 120 -0.30 5.39 6.75
C THR A 120 0.03 6.83 7.15
N ALA A 121 -0.84 7.80 6.83
CA ALA A 121 -0.73 9.18 7.32
C ALA A 121 -1.08 9.35 8.82
N GLY A 122 -1.52 8.29 9.50
CA GLY A 122 -1.79 8.30 10.94
C GLY A 122 -3.25 8.49 11.34
N ASP A 123 -4.18 8.51 10.38
CA ASP A 123 -5.62 8.51 10.66
C ASP A 123 -6.10 7.08 10.95
N ARG A 124 -6.06 6.71 12.24
CA ARG A 124 -6.31 5.34 12.73
C ARG A 124 -7.77 5.02 13.06
N TYR A 125 -8.67 6.02 13.06
CA TYR A 125 -10.06 5.82 13.52
C TYR A 125 -11.06 5.57 12.40
N THR A 126 -10.63 5.65 11.14
CA THR A 126 -11.50 5.38 10.01
C THR A 126 -11.58 3.86 9.77
N ARG A 127 -12.77 3.34 9.47
CA ARG A 127 -12.98 1.94 9.04
C ARG A 127 -13.46 1.90 7.60
N LEU A 128 -13.11 0.85 6.87
CA LEU A 128 -13.68 0.64 5.54
C LEU A 128 -15.17 0.35 5.63
N PRO A 129 -16.02 1.05 4.84
CA PRO A 129 -17.44 0.77 4.78
C PRO A 129 -17.71 -0.59 4.13
N SER A 130 -18.84 -1.21 4.50
CA SER A 130 -19.28 -2.47 3.88
C SER A 130 -19.58 -2.24 2.40
N GLN A 131 -19.01 -3.09 1.54
CA GLN A 131 -19.21 -3.01 0.10
C GLN A 131 -20.42 -3.84 -0.33
N ALA A 132 -21.11 -3.40 -1.39
CA ALA A 132 -22.28 -4.11 -1.91
C ALA A 132 -21.90 -5.43 -2.62
N GLU A 133 -20.69 -5.50 -3.18
CA GLU A 133 -20.19 -6.70 -3.85
C GLU A 133 -19.57 -7.66 -2.82
N PRO A 134 -19.97 -8.95 -2.78
CA PRO A 134 -19.56 -9.88 -1.73
C PRO A 134 -18.04 -10.11 -1.64
N GLY A 135 -17.34 -10.15 -2.78
CA GLY A 135 -15.88 -10.32 -2.82
C GLY A 135 -15.15 -9.14 -2.19
N LEU A 136 -15.52 -7.92 -2.58
CA LEU A 136 -14.98 -6.68 -2.05
C LEU A 136 -15.37 -6.45 -0.59
N ASN A 137 -16.55 -6.88 -0.17
CA ASN A 137 -16.94 -6.83 1.24
C ASN A 137 -16.06 -7.75 2.10
N THR A 138 -15.77 -8.95 1.60
CA THR A 138 -14.86 -9.89 2.26
C THR A 138 -13.45 -9.30 2.36
N LEU A 139 -12.98 -8.65 1.30
CA LEU A 139 -11.68 -7.95 1.29
C LEU A 139 -11.67 -6.79 2.31
N ALA A 140 -12.69 -5.93 2.31
CA ALA A 140 -12.79 -4.82 3.26
C ALA A 140 -12.78 -5.31 4.72
N GLN A 141 -13.49 -6.40 5.02
CA GLN A 141 -13.47 -7.03 6.34
C GLN A 141 -12.10 -7.62 6.69
N ALA A 142 -11.42 -8.26 5.73
CA ALA A 142 -10.08 -8.80 5.96
C ALA A 142 -9.07 -7.68 6.25
N VAL A 143 -9.16 -6.55 5.55
CA VAL A 143 -8.31 -5.36 5.77
C VAL A 143 -8.59 -4.75 7.15
N ASN A 144 -9.86 -4.57 7.53
CA ASN A 144 -10.20 -4.07 8.87
C ASN A 144 -9.64 -4.99 9.97
N ARG A 145 -9.74 -6.32 9.82
CA ARG A 145 -9.17 -7.28 10.79
C ARG A 145 -7.64 -7.21 10.83
N LEU A 146 -6.99 -6.93 9.71
CA LEU A 146 -5.55 -6.75 9.67
C LEU A 146 -5.14 -5.50 10.45
N VAL A 147 -5.83 -4.38 10.22
CA VAL A 147 -5.63 -3.13 10.97
C VAL A 147 -5.78 -3.38 12.47
N ASP A 148 -6.89 -3.99 12.89
CA ASP A 148 -7.13 -4.32 14.31
C ASP A 148 -5.99 -5.18 14.92
N ARG A 149 -5.43 -6.12 14.14
CA ARG A 149 -4.30 -6.95 14.61
C ARG A 149 -3.02 -6.17 14.73
N VAL A 150 -2.72 -5.28 13.78
CA VAL A 150 -1.54 -4.42 13.81
C VAL A 150 -1.61 -3.48 15.01
N GLU A 151 -2.77 -2.88 15.26
CA GLU A 151 -2.97 -1.98 16.42
C GLU A 151 -2.76 -2.71 17.74
N ARG A 152 -3.40 -3.88 17.93
CA ARG A 152 -3.17 -4.71 19.13
C ARG A 152 -1.72 -5.11 19.28
N PHE A 153 -1.03 -5.41 18.19
CA PHE A 153 0.39 -5.76 18.23
C PHE A 153 1.26 -4.57 18.69
N ILE A 154 0.97 -3.35 18.21
CA ILE A 154 1.64 -2.13 18.65
C ILE A 154 1.37 -1.87 20.13
N GLU A 155 0.11 -1.99 20.57
CA GLU A 155 -0.27 -1.83 21.97
C GLU A 155 0.45 -2.84 22.88
N GLN A 156 0.46 -4.13 22.51
CA GLN A 156 1.16 -5.18 23.24
C GLN A 156 2.67 -4.91 23.32
N THR A 157 3.26 -4.44 22.21
CA THR A 157 4.69 -4.11 22.17
C THR A 157 5.01 -2.92 23.08
N ASN A 158 4.16 -1.90 23.08
CA ASN A 158 4.30 -0.74 23.96
C ASN A 158 4.12 -1.11 25.42
N ALA A 159 3.09 -1.91 25.75
CA ALA A 159 2.85 -2.40 27.11
C ALA A 159 4.03 -3.23 27.62
N ARG A 160 4.59 -4.12 26.77
CA ARG A 160 5.77 -4.91 27.13
C ARG A 160 7.02 -4.04 27.31
N ALA A 161 7.22 -3.03 26.46
CA ALA A 161 8.31 -2.08 26.60
C ALA A 161 8.19 -1.26 27.91
N GLN A 162 6.98 -0.84 28.27
CA GLN A 162 6.71 -0.17 29.55
C GLN A 162 7.00 -1.09 30.74
N LEU A 163 6.54 -2.34 30.69
CA LEU A 163 6.79 -3.33 31.73
C LEU A 163 8.29 -3.60 31.91
N HIS A 164 9.04 -3.76 30.80
CA HIS A 164 10.50 -3.90 30.87
C HIS A 164 11.18 -2.68 31.50
N ARG A 165 10.71 -1.46 31.20
CA ARG A 165 11.23 -0.24 31.85
C ARG A 165 10.91 -0.20 33.34
N GLN A 166 9.71 -0.60 33.74
CA GLN A 166 9.32 -0.68 35.15
C GLN A 166 10.18 -1.70 35.91
N LEU A 167 10.39 -2.89 35.33
CA LEU A 167 11.26 -3.91 35.92
C LEU A 167 12.71 -3.41 36.04
N ALA A 168 13.26 -2.82 34.97
CA ALA A 168 14.60 -2.24 35.00
C ALA A 168 14.72 -1.15 36.06
N SER A 169 13.71 -0.28 36.18
CA SER A 169 13.66 0.73 37.25
C SER A 169 13.67 0.06 38.62
N SER A 170 12.80 -0.94 38.87
CA SER A 170 12.74 -1.61 40.18
C SER A 170 14.03 -2.33 40.57
N LEU A 171 14.75 -2.90 39.60
CA LEU A 171 16.04 -3.55 39.83
C LEU A 171 17.12 -2.53 40.18
N ILE A 172 17.09 -1.37 39.52
CA ILE A 172 18.03 -0.28 39.82
C ILE A 172 17.77 0.32 41.20
N GLU A 173 16.49 0.50 41.57
CA GLU A 173 16.10 1.00 42.90
C GLU A 173 16.49 0.07 44.05
N GLN A 174 16.68 -1.23 43.79
CA GLN A 174 17.13 -2.18 44.82
C GLN A 174 18.62 -2.06 45.16
N PHE A 175 19.43 -1.33 44.38
CA PHE A 175 20.82 -1.09 44.75
C PHE A 175 20.91 -0.04 45.86
N GLU A 176 21.53 -0.42 46.97
CA GLU A 176 21.83 0.50 48.09
C GLU A 176 22.84 1.59 47.67
N GLN A 177 23.73 1.28 46.73
CA GLN A 177 24.70 2.24 46.19
C GLN A 177 24.05 3.11 45.11
N PRO A 178 24.42 4.40 44.99
CA PRO A 178 23.96 5.22 43.87
C PRO A 178 24.32 4.51 42.55
N ALA A 179 23.37 4.45 41.63
CA ALA A 179 23.53 3.79 40.34
C ALA A 179 22.76 4.54 39.26
N ALA A 180 23.40 4.70 38.09
CA ALA A 180 22.79 5.33 36.93
C ALA A 180 23.10 4.54 35.65
N ILE A 181 22.12 4.47 34.75
CA ILE A 181 22.28 3.93 33.39
C ILE A 181 22.35 5.10 32.41
N LEU A 182 23.42 5.10 31.61
CA LEU A 182 23.70 6.10 30.60
C LEU A 182 23.49 5.51 29.20
N ASP A 183 22.96 6.34 28.30
CA ASP A 183 22.92 6.05 26.85
C ASP A 183 24.31 6.24 26.22
N THR A 184 24.48 5.83 24.96
CA THR A 184 25.66 6.09 24.12
C THR A 184 26.09 7.55 24.06
N GLY A 185 25.13 8.47 24.15
CA GLY A 185 25.37 9.92 24.22
C GLY A 185 25.66 10.45 25.63
N MET A 186 26.01 9.59 26.60
CA MET A 186 26.31 9.94 27.99
C MET A 186 25.16 10.60 28.75
N ARG A 187 23.92 10.44 28.27
CA ARG A 187 22.72 10.97 28.92
C ARG A 187 22.14 9.95 29.90
N VAL A 188 21.81 10.39 31.10
CA VAL A 188 21.14 9.56 32.12
C VAL A 188 19.76 9.14 31.61
N ARG A 189 19.53 7.83 31.50
CA ARG A 189 18.26 7.22 31.11
C ARG A 189 17.46 6.73 32.31
N LEU A 190 18.15 6.16 33.29
CA LEU A 190 17.59 5.65 34.55
C LEU A 190 18.59 5.90 35.68
N SER A 191 18.09 6.16 36.88
CA SER A 191 18.91 6.34 38.09
C SER A 191 18.08 5.94 39.31
N ASN A 192 18.70 5.32 40.30
CA ASN A 192 18.02 5.03 41.57
C ASN A 192 17.84 6.29 42.44
N GLU A 193 17.08 6.16 43.51
CA GLU A 193 16.85 7.22 44.49
C GLU A 193 18.16 7.79 45.06
N ALA A 194 19.13 6.94 45.41
CA ALA A 194 20.43 7.38 45.94
C ALA A 194 21.20 8.26 44.93
N ALA A 195 21.20 7.91 43.64
CA ALA A 195 21.79 8.76 42.60
C ALA A 195 20.97 10.03 42.36
N ARG A 196 19.63 9.94 42.38
CA ARG A 196 18.78 11.15 42.26
C ARG A 196 18.99 12.12 43.41
N ALA A 197 19.22 11.64 44.62
CA ALA A 197 19.52 12.51 45.76
C ALA A 197 20.79 13.36 45.53
N ILE A 198 21.79 12.82 44.83
CA ILE A 198 23.00 13.55 44.45
C ILE A 198 22.68 14.64 43.39
N PHE A 199 21.80 14.34 42.43
CA PHE A 199 21.50 15.22 41.30
C PHE A 199 20.27 16.14 41.48
N ALA A 200 19.43 15.96 42.50
CA ALA A 200 18.18 16.71 42.70
C ALA A 200 18.35 18.04 43.46
N GLU A 201 19.53 18.29 44.04
CA GLU A 201 19.80 19.52 44.78
C GLU A 201 20.03 20.74 43.86
N LYS A 202 20.05 21.95 44.44
CA LYS A 202 20.23 23.23 43.70
C LYS A 202 21.45 23.26 42.77
N ASP A 203 22.45 22.43 43.02
CA ASP A 203 23.69 22.33 42.24
C ASP A 203 23.70 21.11 41.29
N GLY A 204 22.56 20.43 41.11
CA GLY A 204 22.45 19.15 40.41
C GLY A 204 22.91 19.15 38.95
N GLN A 205 22.79 20.28 38.25
CA GLN A 205 23.31 20.41 36.89
C GLN A 205 24.84 20.49 36.84
N GLU A 206 25.45 21.12 37.84
CA GLU A 206 26.92 21.17 37.94
C GLU A 206 27.48 19.80 38.36
N ALA A 207 26.78 19.09 39.26
CA ALA A 207 27.07 17.70 39.60
C ALA A 207 27.03 16.79 38.36
N LEU A 208 26.00 16.95 37.51
CA LEU A 208 25.87 16.19 36.28
C LEU A 208 26.99 16.50 35.27
N ARG A 209 27.37 17.77 35.12
CA ARG A 209 28.46 18.20 34.23
C ARG A 209 29.81 17.63 34.68
N GLN A 210 30.12 17.72 35.98
CA GLN A 210 31.34 17.15 36.55
C GLN A 210 31.36 15.63 36.45
N PHE A 211 30.20 14.99 36.59
CA PHE A 211 30.05 13.55 36.41
C PHE A 211 30.28 13.11 34.95
N GLU A 212 29.71 13.82 33.97
CA GLU A 212 29.95 13.56 32.55
C GLU A 212 31.45 13.71 32.19
N GLU A 213 32.11 14.71 32.75
CA GLU A 213 33.54 14.93 32.57
C GLU A 213 34.39 13.82 33.22
N ALA A 214 34.05 13.43 34.45
CA ALA A 214 34.73 12.35 35.19
C ALA A 214 34.63 11.01 34.46
N ILE A 215 33.45 10.65 33.93
CA ILE A 215 33.29 9.39 33.18
C ILE A 215 34.02 9.42 31.84
N THR A 216 34.09 10.58 31.18
CA THR A 216 34.82 10.73 29.91
C THR A 216 36.33 10.56 30.13
N LYS A 217 36.85 11.08 31.25
CA LYS A 217 38.27 10.98 31.63
C LYS A 217 38.62 9.69 32.36
N SER A 218 37.64 8.86 32.72
CA SER A 218 37.81 7.69 33.61
C SER A 218 38.41 8.06 34.96
N GLU A 219 38.05 9.24 35.48
CA GLU A 219 38.51 9.78 36.76
C GLU A 219 37.44 9.58 37.85
N PRO A 220 37.83 9.49 39.13
CA PRO A 220 36.87 9.40 40.22
C PRO A 220 36.05 10.70 40.32
N PHE A 221 34.74 10.56 40.52
CA PHE A 221 33.82 11.69 40.66
C PHE A 221 33.85 12.19 42.11
N VAL A 222 34.35 13.40 42.35
CA VAL A 222 34.38 13.99 43.69
C VAL A 222 33.19 14.93 43.84
N TRP A 223 32.30 14.63 44.79
CA TRP A 223 31.17 15.49 45.12
C TRP A 223 31.08 15.69 46.62
N ARG A 224 31.10 16.97 47.05
CA ARG A 224 31.01 17.41 48.47
C ARG A 224 31.87 16.57 49.44
N ALA A 225 33.15 16.45 49.11
CA ALA A 225 34.15 15.73 49.92
C ALA A 225 33.98 14.20 50.02
N VAL A 226 33.09 13.61 49.21
CA VAL A 226 33.03 12.16 48.98
C VAL A 226 33.59 11.87 47.59
N THR A 227 34.58 10.98 47.52
CA THR A 227 35.13 10.51 46.25
C THR A 227 34.36 9.27 45.83
N TYR A 228 33.65 9.32 44.72
CA TYR A 228 32.96 8.17 44.16
C TYR A 228 33.83 7.51 43.10
N GLN A 229 34.12 6.22 43.27
CA GLN A 229 34.65 5.43 42.18
C GLN A 229 33.50 5.12 41.21
N CYS A 230 33.72 5.43 39.95
CA CYS A 230 32.80 5.14 38.86
C CYS A 230 33.25 3.84 38.17
N ASP A 231 32.66 2.70 38.55
CA ASP A 231 32.87 1.46 37.79
C ASP A 231 31.97 1.48 36.55
N LYS A 232 32.60 1.53 35.37
CA LYS A 232 31.94 1.63 34.08
C LYS A 232 31.83 0.24 33.49
N LYS A 233 30.64 -0.36 33.56
CA LYS A 233 30.36 -1.64 32.89
C LYS A 233 29.60 -1.42 31.60
N GLU A 234 30.13 -1.97 30.51
CA GLU A 234 29.47 -1.96 29.22
C GLU A 234 28.27 -2.91 29.25
N LEU A 235 27.08 -2.34 29.10
CA LEU A 235 25.86 -3.09 28.86
C LEU A 235 25.72 -3.28 27.36
N SER A 236 26.22 -4.42 26.88
CA SER A 236 26.00 -4.88 25.51
C SER A 236 24.81 -5.83 25.46
N SER A 237 23.81 -5.50 24.63
CA SER A 237 22.76 -6.46 24.29
C SER A 237 23.35 -7.55 23.38
N ALA A 238 23.05 -8.82 23.66
CA ALA A 238 23.38 -9.95 22.78
C ALA A 238 22.85 -9.81 21.33
N ALA A 239 21.92 -8.88 21.08
CA ALA A 239 21.38 -8.55 19.76
C ALA A 239 22.02 -7.29 19.12
N GLY A 240 23.07 -6.71 19.71
CA GLY A 240 23.82 -5.57 19.17
C GLY A 240 23.07 -4.25 19.08
N LYS A 241 21.85 -4.15 19.63
CA LYS A 241 20.96 -2.98 19.46
C LYS A 241 21.10 -1.90 20.54
N TRP A 242 21.76 -2.20 21.66
CA TRP A 242 21.94 -1.27 22.77
C TRP A 242 23.37 -1.41 23.30
N CYS A 243 24.11 -0.31 23.27
CA CYS A 243 25.35 -0.10 24.01
C CYS A 243 25.05 0.97 25.06
N GLY A 244 24.96 0.58 26.33
CA GLY A 244 24.78 1.50 27.43
C GLY A 244 25.90 1.34 28.45
N TRP A 245 26.02 2.29 29.36
CA TRP A 245 26.98 2.19 30.46
C TRP A 245 26.21 2.14 31.78
N LEU A 246 26.46 1.09 32.58
CA LEU A 246 26.08 1.08 33.98
C LEU A 246 27.21 1.72 34.76
N VAL A 247 26.90 2.76 35.51
CA VAL A 247 27.84 3.41 36.42
C VAL A 247 27.33 3.22 37.84
N ILE A 248 28.09 2.47 38.63
CA ILE A 248 27.86 2.29 40.06
C ILE A 248 28.82 3.22 40.79
N PHE A 249 28.29 3.93 41.78
CA PHE A 249 29.05 4.87 42.59
C PHE A 249 29.41 4.18 43.90
N THR A 250 30.68 3.81 44.06
CA THR A 250 31.19 3.32 45.35
C THR A 250 31.82 4.50 46.08
N PRO A 251 31.38 4.85 47.30
CA PRO A 251 32.12 5.80 48.11
C PRO A 251 33.50 5.20 48.38
N GLY A 252 34.56 5.85 47.88
CA GLY A 252 35.93 5.51 48.17
C GLY A 252 36.26 5.90 49.61
N ASP A 253 37.05 5.08 50.29
CA ASP A 253 37.62 5.44 51.58
C ASP A 253 38.34 6.78 51.43
N GLN A 254 38.04 7.72 52.34
CA GLN A 254 38.77 8.97 52.41
C GLN A 254 40.26 8.65 52.53
N PRO A 255 41.14 9.24 51.70
CA PRO A 255 42.56 9.15 51.96
C PRO A 255 42.87 9.87 53.27
N GLY A 256 42.94 9.11 54.36
CA GLY A 256 43.62 9.39 55.61
C GLY A 256 43.36 10.75 56.26
N ALA A 257 42.36 10.81 57.14
CA ALA A 257 42.39 11.75 58.27
C ALA A 257 43.43 11.34 59.35
N ASP A 258 44.06 10.17 59.20
CA ASP A 258 44.90 9.57 60.25
C ASP A 258 46.42 9.85 60.11
N ALA A 259 46.86 10.64 59.13
CA ALA A 259 48.28 10.87 58.85
C ALA A 259 48.86 12.20 59.39
N GLN A 260 48.23 12.85 60.37
CA GLN A 260 48.77 14.08 61.00
C GLN A 260 48.98 13.99 62.52
N GLY A 261 48.85 12.80 63.13
CA GLY A 261 48.83 12.64 64.59
C GLY A 261 50.04 12.01 65.27
N GLN A 262 51.16 11.71 64.59
CA GLN A 262 52.32 11.08 65.23
C GLN A 262 53.67 11.57 64.65
N ALA A 263 54.03 12.81 64.96
CA ALA A 263 55.40 13.29 64.82
C ALA A 263 55.69 14.45 65.79
N THR A 264 55.47 14.23 67.09
CA THR A 264 56.14 14.98 68.17
C THR A 264 55.94 14.24 69.48
N GLN A 265 56.90 13.41 69.86
CA GLN A 265 57.50 13.31 71.19
C GLN A 265 58.73 12.41 71.13
#